data_AF-A0A943RCW5-F1
#
_entry.id   AF-A0A943RCW5-F1
#
_cell.length_a   1.000
_cell.length_b   1.000
_cell.length_c   1.000
_cell.angle_alpha   90.00
_cell.angle_beta   90.00
_cell.angle_gamma   90.00
#
_symmetry.space_group_name_H-M   'P 1'
#
loop_
_entity.id
_entity.type
_entity.pdbx_description
1 polymer ?
#
loop_
_entity_poly.entity_id
_entity_poly.type
_entity_poly.pdbx_seq_one_letter_code
_entity_poly.pdbx_strand_id
1 'polypeptide(L)' 'MDSLIKVSYDNDRPTVSARELHDFLEVKTAYKDWFPRMCDYGFSEGT' A
#
# COMPACT_ATOMS: atom_id res chain seq x y z
N MET A 1 12.37 17.04 -1.74
CA MET A 1 11.90 16.12 -0.68
C MET A 1 10.41 16.01 -0.89
N ASP A 2 9.99 15.06 -1.71
CA ASP A 2 8.58 14.96 -2.15
C ASP A 2 8.28 13.51 -2.52
N SER A 3 7.98 12.70 -1.51
CA SER A 3 7.46 11.34 -1.69
C SER A 3 7.06 10.77 -0.33
N LEU A 4 6.28 11.54 0.43
CA LEU A 4 5.61 10.97 1.60
C LEU A 4 4.30 10.38 1.10
N ILE A 5 4.27 9.05 0.95
CA ILE A 5 3.08 8.28 0.57
C ILE A 5 1.89 8.81 1.39
N LYS A 6 0.77 9.11 0.71
CA LYS A 6 -0.43 9.63 1.37
C LYS A 6 -1.04 8.52 2.23
N VAL A 7 -0.69 8.50 3.52
CA VAL A 7 -1.33 7.63 4.51
C VAL A 7 -2.54 8.36 5.08
N SER A 8 -3.73 7.86 4.76
CA SER A 8 -5.00 8.34 5.28
C SER A 8 -5.30 7.61 6.59
N TYR A 9 -5.17 8.33 7.71
CA TYR A 9 -5.59 7.87 9.03
C TYR A 9 -7.04 8.32 9.27
N ASP A 10 -7.97 7.81 8.45
CA ASP A 10 -9.37 8.27 8.51
C ASP A 10 -10.10 7.69 9.74
N ASN A 11 -9.63 6.56 10.27
CA ASN A 11 -10.06 5.96 11.53
C ASN A 11 -8.84 5.20 12.12
N ASP A 12 -8.98 4.48 13.24
CA ASP A 12 -7.93 3.66 13.90
C ASP A 12 -7.23 2.63 12.95
N ARG A 13 -7.62 2.60 11.67
CA ARG A 13 -7.02 1.85 10.58
C ARG A 13 -6.35 2.81 9.58
N PRO A 14 -5.01 2.84 9.49
CA PRO A 14 -4.32 3.56 8.43
C PRO A 14 -4.62 2.93 7.07
N THR A 15 -4.99 3.75 6.09
CA THR A 15 -5.19 3.34 4.69
C THR A 15 -4.16 4.03 3.81
N VAL A 16 -3.63 3.32 2.81
CA VAL A 16 -2.65 3.86 1.87
C VAL A 16 -2.97 3.38 0.46
N SER A 17 -2.61 4.17 -0.54
CA SER A 17 -2.63 3.72 -1.92
C SER A 17 -1.61 2.60 -2.12
N ALA A 18 -2.08 1.38 -2.37
CA ALA A 18 -1.21 0.22 -2.58
C ALA A 18 -0.22 0.42 -3.75
N ARG A 19 -0.63 1.14 -4.80
CA ARG A 19 0.24 1.48 -5.94
C ARG A 19 1.37 2.44 -5.55
N GLU A 20 1.05 3.50 -4.80
CA GLU A 20 2.06 4.45 -4.32
C GLU A 20 2.98 3.80 -3.28
N LEU A 21 2.45 2.93 -2.42
CA LEU A 21 3.26 2.17 -1.47
C LEU A 21 4.25 1.25 -2.18
N HIS A 22 3.81 0.56 -3.23
CA HIS A 22 4.66 -0.32 -4.02
C HIS A 22 5.78 0.45 -4.75
N ASP A 23 5.45 1.60 -5.33
CA ASP A 23 6.39 2.48 -6.01
C ASP A 23 7.40 3.08 -5.02
N PHE A 24 6.94 3.57 -3.87
CA PHE A 24 7.77 4.12 -2.81
C PHE A 24 8.74 3.10 -2.19
N LEU A 25 8.28 1.87 -1.98
CA LEU A 25 9.13 0.79 -1.48
C LEU A 25 10.12 0.27 -2.54
N GLU A 26 10.04 0.77 -3.78
CA GLU A 26 10.82 0.33 -4.95
C GLU A 26 10.84 -1.20 -5.08
N VAL A 27 9.69 -1.83 -4.84
CA VAL A 27 9.58 -3.29 -4.85
C VAL A 27 9.83 -3.79 -6.27
N LYS A 28 10.90 -4.59 -6.45
CA LYS A 28 11.24 -5.21 -7.73
C LYS A 28 10.23 -6.26 -8.20
N THR A 29 9.43 -6.78 -7.27
CA THR A 29 8.33 -7.72 -7.56
C THR A 29 7.22 -6.99 -8.30
N ALA A 30 6.51 -7.68 -9.20
CA ALA A 30 5.37 -7.06 -9.86
C ALA A 30 4.23 -6.80 -8.84
N TYR A 31 3.54 -5.67 -8.96
CA TYR A 31 2.40 -5.32 -8.08
C TYR A 31 1.38 -6.46 -7.94
N LYS A 32 1.12 -7.19 -9.03
CA LYS A 32 0.21 -8.35 -9.07
C LYS A 32 0.61 -9.51 -8.13
N ASP A 33 1.90 -9.66 -7.84
CA ASP A 33 2.46 -10.69 -6.95
C ASP A 33 2.63 -10.14 -5.54
N TRP A 34 2.88 -8.84 -5.40
CA TRP A 34 3.06 -8.18 -4.11
C TRP A 34 1.72 -7.91 -3.40
N PHE A 35 0.71 -7.42 -4.13
CA PHE A 35 -0.59 -7.06 -3.56
C PHE A 35 -1.32 -8.23 -2.89
N PRO A 36 -1.42 -9.44 -3.47
CA PRO A 36 -2.04 -10.57 -2.76
C PRO A 36 -1.28 -10.97 -1.48
N ARG A 37 0.04 -10.75 -1.41
CA ARG A 37 0.81 -10.96 -0.18
C ARG A 37 0.44 -9.93 0.88
N MET A 38 0.27 -8.67 0.50
CA MET A 38 -0.26 -7.65 1.40
C MET A 38 -1.66 -8.01 1.89
N CYS A 39 -2.51 -8.54 1.01
CA CYS A 39 -3.85 -9.01 1.37
C CYS A 39 -3.81 -10.09 2.47
N ASP A 40 -2.86 -11.02 2.40
CA ASP A 40 -2.62 -12.04 3.44
C ASP A 40 -2.18 -11.43 4.79
N TYR A 41 -1.40 -10.35 4.76
CA TYR A 41 -1.05 -9.56 5.96
C TYR A 41 -2.23 -8.76 6.55
N GLY A 42 -3.40 -8.79 5.92
CA GLY A 42 -4.59 -8.07 6.38
C GLY A 42 -4.83 -6.74 5.67
N PHE A 43 -4.11 -6.45 4.58
CA PHE A 43 -4.50 -5.34 3.70
C PHE A 43 -5.83 -5.69 3.02
N SER A 44 -6.84 -4.84 3.20
CA SER A 44 -8.10 -4.99 2.50
C SER A 44 -8.18 -3.91 1.42
N GLU A 45 -8.61 -4.27 0.22
CA GLU A 45 -8.89 -3.29 -0.82
C GLU A 45 -10.08 -2.43 -0.33
N GLY A 46 -9.83 -1.14 -0.12
CA GLY A 46 -10.88 -0.20 0.28
C GLY A 46 -11.94 -0.17 -0.81
N THR A 47 -13.17 -0.54 -0.45
CA THR A 47 -14.32 -0.52 -1.37
C THR A 47 -14.79 0.91 -1.62
#